data_AF-A0A522R502-F1
#
_entry.id   AF-A0A522R502-F1
#
_cell.length_a   1.000
_cell.length_b   1.000
_cell.length_c   1.000
_cell.angle_alpha   90.00
_cell.angle_beta   90.00
_cell.angle_gamma   90.00
#
_symmetry.space_group_name_H-M   'P 1'
#
loop_
_entity.id
_entity.type
_entity.pdbx_description
1 polymer ?
#
loop_
_entity_poly.entity_id
_entity_poly.type
_entity_poly.pdbx_seq_one_letter_code
_entity_poly.pdbx_strand_id
1 'polypeptide(L)'
;AHFDAVLPGRVCGVVYERLVADTGAEVRRILDYCGLEFEPGCLRFFDNPRPVRTASSEQVRQPIYRDAVDHWRRYEAWLQPLEAALGPVLREYPAVPVRE
;
A
#
# COMPACT_ATOMS: atom_id res chain seq x y z
N ALA A 1 -0.12 -12.34 6.87
CA ALA A 1 -0.45 -13.59 7.59
C ALA A 1 -0.13 -14.84 6.77
N HIS A 2 -0.91 -15.15 5.71
CA HIS A 2 -0.71 -16.39 4.95
C HIS A 2 0.64 -16.40 4.22
N PHE A 3 0.94 -15.37 3.41
CA PHE A 3 2.19 -15.29 2.66
C PHE A 3 3.44 -15.27 3.56
N ASP A 4 3.37 -14.60 4.71
CA ASP A 4 4.49 -14.61 5.67
C ASP A 4 4.79 -16.02 6.18
N ALA A 5 3.76 -16.85 6.36
CA ALA A 5 3.88 -18.22 6.83
C ALA A 5 4.34 -19.20 5.73
N VAL A 6 3.79 -19.09 4.52
CA VAL A 6 4.08 -20.06 3.44
C VAL A 6 5.26 -19.66 2.55
N LEU A 7 5.64 -18.38 2.56
CA LEU A 7 6.70 -17.80 1.73
C LEU A 7 7.58 -16.82 2.53
N PRO A 8 8.17 -17.27 3.65
CA PRO A 8 8.95 -16.39 4.52
C PRO A 8 10.14 -15.78 3.77
N GLY A 9 10.27 -14.45 3.84
CA GLY A 9 11.34 -13.69 3.17
C GLY A 9 11.26 -13.68 1.64
N ARG A 10 10.16 -14.18 1.05
CA ARG A 10 9.96 -14.21 -0.41
C ARG A 10 8.92 -13.19 -0.88
N VAL A 11 8.05 -12.71 0.00
CA VAL A 11 7.10 -11.63 -0.27
C VAL A 11 7.41 -10.39 0.57
N CYS A 12 7.53 -9.23 -0.08
CA CYS A 12 7.59 -7.94 0.59
C CYS A 12 6.19 -7.36 0.74
N GLY A 13 5.66 -7.31 1.97
CA GLY A 13 4.43 -6.60 2.26
C GLY A 13 4.64 -5.09 2.16
N VAL A 14 3.76 -4.39 1.44
CA VAL A 14 3.74 -2.93 1.36
C VAL A 14 2.36 -2.44 1.80
N VAL A 15 2.33 -1.70 2.90
CA VAL A 15 1.10 -1.10 3.43
C VAL A 15 0.92 0.25 2.76
N TYR A 16 -0.18 0.41 2.02
CA TYR A 16 -0.44 1.62 1.22
C TYR A 16 -0.39 2.90 2.07
N GLU A 17 -0.96 2.87 3.26
CA GLU A 17 -0.99 4.00 4.18
C GLU A 17 0.42 4.42 4.61
N ARG A 18 1.35 3.46 4.80
CA ARG A 18 2.76 3.76 5.11
C ARG A 18 3.48 4.33 3.90
N LEU A 19 3.25 3.76 2.71
CA LEU A 19 3.85 4.22 1.45
C LEU A 19 3.46 5.66 1.12
N VAL A 20 2.19 6.01 1.32
CA VAL A 20 1.70 7.38 1.11
C VAL A 20 2.17 8.30 2.24
N ALA A 21 2.33 7.77 3.46
CA ALA A 21 2.80 8.56 4.59
C ALA A 21 4.26 9.00 4.46
N ASP A 22 5.13 8.08 4.04
CA ASP A 22 6.56 8.31 3.78
C ASP A 22 7.03 7.45 2.60
N THR A 23 6.81 7.98 1.39
CA THR A 23 7.21 7.31 0.15
C THR A 23 8.71 7.09 0.06
N GLY A 24 9.50 8.03 0.61
CA GLY A 24 10.96 7.94 0.57
C GLY A 24 11.48 6.75 1.36
N ALA A 25 10.98 6.56 2.59
CA ALA A 25 11.37 5.43 3.42
C ALA A 25 10.89 4.10 2.83
N GLU A 26 9.64 4.01 2.40
CA GLU A 26 9.09 2.76 1.87
C GLU A 26 9.72 2.35 0.53
N VAL A 27 10.00 3.28 -0.38
CA VAL A 27 10.72 2.97 -1.64
C VAL A 27 12.09 2.40 -1.36
N ARG A 28 12.86 2.98 -0.42
CA ARG A 28 14.17 2.43 -0.04
C ARG A 28 14.04 1.03 0.55
N ARG A 29 13.10 0.82 1.46
CA ARG A 29 12.82 -0.51 2.04
C ARG A 29 12.47 -1.56 0.98
N ILE A 30 11.70 -1.17 -0.04
CA ILE A 30 11.33 -2.06 -1.16
C ILE A 30 12.56 -2.38 -2.02
N LEU A 31 13.39 -1.38 -2.32
CA LEU A 31 14.61 -1.58 -3.11
C LEU A 31 15.63 -2.44 -2.36
N ASP A 32 15.86 -2.18 -1.07
CA ASP A 32 16.73 -2.99 -0.21
C ASP A 32 16.27 -4.45 -0.18
N TYR A 33 14.96 -4.68 -0.05
CA TYR A 33 14.38 -6.02 -0.11
C TYR A 33 14.67 -6.72 -1.46
N CYS A 34 14.64 -5.97 -2.56
CA CYS A 34 14.94 -6.46 -3.90
C CYS A 34 16.45 -6.55 -4.20
N GLY A 35 17.32 -6.07 -3.30
CA GLY A 35 18.76 -5.97 -3.54
C GLY A 35 19.13 -4.94 -4.62
N LEU A 36 18.35 -3.86 -4.75
CA LEU A 36 18.53 -2.80 -5.73
C LEU A 36 18.98 -1.51 -5.06
N GLU A 37 19.82 -0.73 -5.75
CA GLU A 37 20.24 0.59 -5.28
C GLU A 37 19.14 1.64 -5.46
N PHE A 38 19.12 2.63 -4.58
CA PHE A 38 18.20 3.76 -4.67
C PHE A 38 18.64 4.79 -5.71
N GLU A 39 17.71 5.16 -6.60
CA GLU A 39 17.86 6.30 -7.51
C GLU A 39 16.85 7.41 -7.13
N PRO A 40 17.24 8.70 -7.14
CA PRO A 40 16.31 9.81 -6.92
C PRO A 40 15.08 9.80 -7.84
N GLY A 41 15.21 9.26 -9.06
CA GLY A 41 14.12 9.10 -10.02
C GLY A 41 12.96 8.24 -9.51
N CYS A 42 13.20 7.33 -8.56
CA CYS A 42 12.14 6.52 -7.95
C CYS A 42 11.08 7.37 -7.22
N LEU A 43 11.46 8.55 -6.71
CA LEU A 43 10.54 9.49 -6.05
C LEU A 43 9.89 10.48 -7.02
N ARG A 44 10.35 10.48 -8.29
CA ARG A 44 9.85 11.32 -9.38
C ARG A 44 9.20 10.49 -10.49
N PHE A 45 8.52 9.40 -10.10
CA PHE A 45 7.89 8.47 -11.05
C PHE A 45 6.92 9.14 -12.03
N PHE A 46 6.30 10.26 -11.62
CA PHE A 46 5.37 11.06 -12.42
C PHE A 46 6.02 11.79 -13.61
N ASP A 47 7.35 11.93 -13.62
CA ASP A 47 8.10 12.48 -14.76
C ASP A 47 8.32 11.44 -15.88
N ASN A 48 8.01 10.16 -15.65
CA ASN A 48 8.27 9.10 -16.61
C ASN A 48 7.39 9.27 -17.88
N PRO A 49 7.99 9.39 -19.08
CA PRO A 49 7.23 9.64 -20.31
C PRO A 49 6.51 8.40 -20.86
N ARG A 50 6.76 7.21 -20.29
CA ARG A 50 6.14 5.97 -20.79
C ARG A 50 4.61 6.03 -20.68
N PRO A 51 3.88 5.56 -21.72
CA PRO A 51 2.43 5.57 -21.69
C PRO A 51 1.89 4.57 -20.66
N VAL A 52 1.06 5.07 -19.73
CA VAL A 52 0.29 4.27 -18.77
C VAL A 52 -1.08 4.00 -19.38
N ARG A 53 -1.43 2.73 -19.59
CA ARG A 53 -2.70 2.31 -20.25
C ARG A 53 -3.67 1.65 -19.27
N THR A 54 -3.86 2.29 -18.11
CA THR A 54 -4.80 1.82 -17.07
C THR A 54 -5.78 2.93 -16.73
N ALA A 55 -6.92 2.57 -16.12
CA ALA A 55 -7.94 3.53 -15.68
C ALA A 55 -7.40 4.58 -14.69
N SER A 56 -6.26 4.30 -14.05
CA SER A 56 -5.56 5.17 -13.11
C SER A 56 -4.44 6.02 -13.76
N SER A 57 -4.36 6.10 -15.10
CA SER A 57 -3.29 6.83 -15.81
C SER A 57 -3.10 8.26 -15.29
N GLU A 58 -4.19 9.01 -15.13
CA GLU A 58 -4.13 10.40 -14.65
C GLU A 58 -3.61 10.49 -13.21
N GLN A 59 -3.92 9.51 -12.36
CA GLN A 59 -3.45 9.47 -10.96
C GLN A 59 -1.95 9.18 -10.89
N VAL A 60 -1.44 8.26 -11.72
CA VAL A 60 -0.03 7.87 -11.73
C VAL A 60 0.88 8.98 -12.30
N ARG A 61 0.30 9.92 -13.04
CA ARG A 61 1.00 11.11 -13.57
C ARG A 61 1.13 12.26 -12.57
N GLN A 62 0.67 12.08 -11.32
CA GLN A 62 0.80 13.06 -10.26
C GLN A 62 1.78 12.57 -9.19
N PRO A 63 2.41 13.49 -8.43
CA PRO A 63 3.09 13.14 -7.19
C PRO A 63 2.17 12.37 -6.24
N ILE A 64 2.75 11.60 -5.30
CA ILE A 64 1.96 10.93 -4.26
C ILE A 64 1.12 11.98 -3.51
N TYR A 65 -0.18 11.71 -3.42
CA TYR A 65 -1.14 12.52 -2.69
C TYR A 65 -1.82 11.68 -1.60
N ARG A 66 -2.24 12.34 -0.52
CA ARG A 66 -2.81 11.67 0.67
C ARG A 66 -4.34 11.68 0.66
N ASP A 67 -4.94 12.43 -0.25
CA ASP A 67 -6.37 12.74 -0.26
C ASP A 67 -7.27 11.51 -0.41
N ALA A 68 -6.77 10.45 -1.03
CA ALA A 68 -7.52 9.21 -1.21
C ALA A 68 -7.54 8.30 0.03
N VAL A 69 -6.71 8.58 1.04
CA VAL A 69 -6.73 7.83 2.31
C VAL A 69 -8.09 8.06 2.98
N ASP A 70 -8.66 7.00 3.56
CA ASP A 70 -9.95 7.05 4.28
C ASP A 70 -11.19 7.39 3.43
N HIS A 71 -11.10 7.43 2.10
CA HIS A 71 -12.27 7.66 1.23
C HIS A 71 -13.43 6.66 1.48
N TRP A 72 -13.11 5.45 1.94
CA TRP A 72 -14.10 4.44 2.30
C TRP A 72 -15.02 4.90 3.44
N ARG A 73 -14.58 5.81 4.32
CA ARG A 73 -15.38 6.32 5.46
C ARG A 73 -16.63 7.05 5.03
N ARG A 74 -16.62 7.65 3.84
CA ARG A 74 -17.83 8.24 3.24
C ARG A 74 -18.94 7.20 3.06
N TYR A 75 -18.58 5.93 3.05
CA TYR A 75 -19.47 4.79 2.87
C TYR A 75 -19.63 3.92 4.12
N GLU A 76 -19.04 4.31 5.25
CA GLU A 76 -19.04 3.56 6.52
C GLU A 76 -20.46 3.11 6.92
N ALA A 77 -21.45 4.00 6.77
CA ALA A 77 -22.85 3.72 7.08
C ALA A 77 -23.50 2.56 6.30
N TRP A 78 -22.87 2.07 5.22
CA TRP A 78 -23.35 0.92 4.44
C TRP A 78 -22.45 -0.31 4.57
N LEU A 79 -21.37 -0.23 5.36
CA LEU A 79 -20.37 -1.29 5.47
C LEU A 79 -20.54 -2.15 6.73
N GLN A 80 -21.59 -1.96 7.54
CA GLN A 80 -21.74 -2.71 8.80
C GLN A 80 -21.64 -4.24 8.64
N PRO A 81 -22.24 -4.87 7.60
CA PRO A 81 -22.08 -6.32 7.41
C PRO A 81 -20.63 -6.73 7.14
N LEU A 82 -19.86 -5.90 6.44
CA LEU A 82 -18.45 -6.14 6.17
C LEU A 82 -17.61 -5.95 7.43
N GLU A 83 -17.87 -4.90 8.21
CA GLU A 83 -17.18 -4.66 9.48
C GLU A 83 -17.33 -5.85 10.44
N ALA A 84 -18.55 -6.38 10.54
CA ALA A 84 -18.84 -7.58 11.33
C ALA A 84 -18.07 -8.80 10.80
N ALA A 85 -18.03 -9.00 9.47
CA ALA A 85 -17.33 -10.13 8.85
C ALA A 85 -15.81 -10.05 8.99
N LEU A 86 -15.22 -8.86 8.99
CA LEU A 86 -13.77 -8.66 9.15
C LEU A 86 -13.30 -8.93 10.59
N GLY A 87 -14.17 -8.74 11.58
CA GLY A 87 -13.87 -9.07 12.97
C GLY A 87 -12.59 -8.39 13.49
N PRO A 88 -11.65 -9.13 14.11
CA PRO A 88 -10.41 -8.55 14.67
C PRO A 88 -9.51 -7.87 13.62
N VAL A 89 -9.54 -8.34 12.36
CA VAL A 89 -8.71 -7.80 11.27
C VAL A 89 -8.93 -6.30 11.11
N LEU A 90 -10.18 -5.83 11.25
CA LEU A 90 -10.50 -4.42 11.07
C LEU A 90 -9.79 -3.52 12.10
N ARG A 91 -9.63 -3.99 13.34
CA ARG A 91 -9.03 -3.20 14.44
C ARG A 91 -7.52 -3.31 14.49
N GLU A 92 -6.99 -4.45 14.06
CA GLU A 92 -5.58 -4.77 14.17
C GLU A 92 -4.80 -4.45 12.88
N TYR A 93 -5.49 -4.18 11.77
CA TYR A 93 -4.85 -3.77 10.52
C TYR A 93 -3.88 -2.58 10.74
N PRO A 94 -2.66 -2.62 10.17
CA PRO A 94 -2.15 -3.62 9.22
C PRO A 94 -1.46 -4.84 9.84
N ALA A 95 -1.49 -5.00 11.16
CA ALA A 95 -0.93 -6.17 11.82
C ALA A 95 -1.77 -7.43 11.55
N VAL A 96 -1.15 -8.59 11.74
CA VAL A 96 -1.82 -9.88 11.65
C VAL A 96 -2.48 -10.17 13.00
N PRO A 97 -3.80 -10.41 13.05
CA PRO A 97 -4.45 -10.76 14.29
C PRO A 97 -3.91 -12.04 14.89
N VAL A 98 -3.80 -12.06 16.22
CA VAL A 98 -3.44 -13.28 16.95
C VAL A 98 -4.51 -14.33 16.70
N ARG A 99 -4.10 -15.53 16.26
CA ARG A 99 -5.01 -16.66 16.14
C ARG A 99 -5.22 -17.27 17.53
N GLU A 100 -6.47 -17.37 17.96
CA GLU A 100 -6.88 -18.24 19.09
C GLU A 100 -6.71 -19.72 18.74
#